data_AF-A0A0F2QYR5-F1
#
_entry.id   AF-A0A0F2QYR5-F1
#
_cell.length_a   1.000
_cell.length_b   1.000
_cell.length_c   1.000
_cell.angle_alpha   90.00
_cell.angle_beta   90.00
_cell.angle_gamma   90.00
#
_symmetry.space_group_name_H-M   'P 1'
#
loop_
_entity.id
_entity.type
_entity.pdbx_description
1 polymer ?
#
loop_
_entity_poly.entity_id
_entity_poly.type
_entity_poly.pdbx_seq_one_letter_code
_entity_poly.pdbx_strand_id
1 'polypeptide(L)'
;MANDTKYGVLMYDEAWKELGKAVAPYFHEGDIGKYIYCKDIVHLGHFVELTITPSQVSEKIKSEMKIQIPCKYIKFITYGSETDQKNIGFTS
;
A
#
# COMPACT_ATOMS: atom_id res chain seq x y z
N MET A 1 -1.88 -15.30 -16.12
CA MET A 1 -3.17 -15.01 -15.48
C MET A 1 -2.96 -13.76 -14.66
N ALA A 2 -3.78 -12.72 -14.83
CA ALA A 2 -3.66 -11.52 -14.00
C ALA A 2 -3.93 -11.94 -12.56
N ASN A 3 -3.02 -11.59 -11.65
CA ASN A 3 -3.26 -11.81 -10.24
C ASN A 3 -4.25 -10.72 -9.81
N ASP A 4 -5.53 -11.08 -9.69
CA ASP A 4 -6.60 -10.16 -9.28
C ASP A 4 -6.61 -9.92 -7.76
N THR A 5 -5.62 -10.47 -7.06
CA THR A 5 -5.37 -10.20 -5.64
C THR A 5 -5.00 -8.73 -5.46
N LYS A 6 -5.63 -8.11 -4.48
CA LYS A 6 -5.40 -6.73 -4.08
C LYS A 6 -4.83 -6.69 -2.69
N TYR A 7 -3.98 -5.69 -2.42
CA TYR A 7 -3.26 -5.61 -1.15
C TYR A 7 -3.47 -4.25 -0.49
N GLY A 8 -3.80 -4.28 0.80
CA GLY A 8 -3.80 -3.12 1.69
C GLY A 8 -2.67 -3.24 2.70
N VAL A 9 -1.82 -2.22 2.77
CA VAL A 9 -0.68 -2.14 3.70
C VAL A 9 -0.92 -1.02 4.69
N LEU A 10 -1.29 -1.37 5.92
CA LEU A 10 -1.46 -0.41 7.01
C LEU A 10 -0.11 -0.07 7.63
N MET A 11 0.12 1.21 7.81
CA MET A 11 1.37 1.74 8.34
C MET A 11 1.22 2.17 9.80
N TYR A 12 2.31 2.10 10.56
CA TYR A 12 2.40 2.79 11.84
C TYR A 12 2.44 4.31 11.65
N ASP A 13 1.96 5.09 12.61
CA ASP A 13 1.97 6.56 12.55
C ASP A 13 3.40 7.12 12.47
N GLU A 14 4.35 6.42 13.10
CA GLU A 14 5.79 6.70 13.06
C GLU A 14 6.34 6.67 11.63
N ALA A 15 5.78 5.83 10.76
CA ALA A 15 6.17 5.77 9.36
C ALA A 15 5.95 7.11 8.65
N TRP A 16 4.82 7.78 8.94
CA TRP A 16 4.53 9.09 8.38
C TRP A 16 5.45 10.17 8.94
N LYS A 17 5.78 10.09 10.24
CA LYS A 17 6.69 11.04 10.88
C LYS A 17 8.10 10.97 10.29
N GLU A 18 8.60 9.76 10.04
CA GLU A 18 9.98 9.55 9.55
C GLU A 18 10.11 9.65 8.03
N LEU A 19 9.18 9.06 7.26
CA LEU A 19 9.24 9.06 5.79
C LEU A 19 8.63 10.33 5.18
N GLY A 20 7.68 10.94 5.89
CA GLY A 20 7.09 12.25 5.54
C GLY A 20 6.62 12.35 4.09
N LYS A 21 6.99 13.46 3.44
CA LYS A 21 6.55 13.81 2.08
C LYS A 21 7.00 12.81 1.01
N ALA A 22 8.01 11.97 1.27
CA ALA A 22 8.52 11.01 0.28
C ALA A 22 7.49 9.92 -0.06
N VAL A 23 6.65 9.55 0.92
CA VAL A 23 5.63 8.50 0.77
C VAL A 23 4.21 9.05 0.59
N ALA A 24 4.03 10.36 0.75
CA ALA A 24 2.75 11.05 0.60
C ALA A 24 2.00 10.76 -0.71
N PRO A 25 2.66 10.60 -1.87
CA PRO A 25 1.96 10.28 -3.11
C PRO A 25 1.25 8.92 -3.08
N TYR A 26 1.73 7.98 -2.27
CA TYR A 26 1.26 6.60 -2.26
C TYR A 26 0.26 6.30 -1.15
N PHE A 27 0.06 7.24 -0.23
CA PHE A 27 -0.83 7.05 0.91
C PHE A 27 -2.27 7.46 0.62
N HIS A 28 -3.14 6.67 1.22
CA HIS A 28 -4.55 6.92 1.43
C HIS A 28 -4.79 7.05 2.94
N GLU A 29 -5.88 7.70 3.29
CA GLU A 29 -6.33 7.85 4.67
C GLU A 29 -7.74 7.24 4.78
N GLY A 30 -7.91 6.32 5.72
CA GLY A 30 -9.18 5.68 6.03
C GLY A 30 -9.37 5.60 7.56
N ASP A 31 -10.50 5.05 7.99
CA ASP A 31 -10.95 5.10 9.40
C ASP A 31 -9.96 4.49 10.41
N ILE A 32 -9.12 3.55 9.96
CA ILE A 32 -8.17 2.83 10.81
C ILE A 32 -6.72 3.26 10.58
N GLY A 33 -6.49 4.33 9.80
CA GLY A 33 -5.19 4.98 9.63
C GLY A 33 -4.74 5.13 8.18
N LYS A 34 -3.45 5.46 8.01
CA LYS A 34 -2.82 5.64 6.70
C LYS A 34 -2.38 4.31 6.12
N TYR A 35 -2.71 4.09 4.86
CA TYR A 35 -2.43 2.84 4.18
C TYR A 35 -1.93 3.06 2.74
N ILE A 36 -1.26 2.05 2.19
CA ILE A 36 -0.93 1.96 0.77
C ILE A 36 -1.80 0.87 0.16
N TYR A 37 -2.41 1.20 -0.97
CA TYR A 37 -3.09 0.23 -1.80
C TYR A 37 -2.19 -0.13 -2.99
N CYS A 38 -1.96 -1.43 -3.20
CA CYS A 38 -1.00 -1.89 -4.20
C CYS A 38 -1.46 -3.17 -4.92
N LYS A 39 -0.90 -3.38 -6.10
CA LYS A 39 -1.18 -4.50 -7.00
C LYS A 39 -0.45 -5.77 -6.59
N ASP A 40 0.74 -5.63 -6.02
CA ASP A 40 1.57 -6.78 -5.64
C ASP A 40 2.51 -6.46 -4.49
N ILE A 41 2.91 -7.50 -3.75
CA ILE A 41 3.82 -7.42 -2.62
C ILE A 41 4.94 -8.46 -2.74
N VAL A 42 6.19 -8.04 -2.54
CA VAL A 42 7.34 -8.93 -2.41
C VAL A 42 8.08 -8.65 -1.10
N HIS A 43 8.30 -9.69 -0.29
CA HIS A 43 9.10 -9.58 0.94
C HIS A 43 10.59 -9.69 0.61
N LEU A 44 11.37 -8.65 0.94
CA LEU A 44 12.80 -8.52 0.65
C LEU A 44 13.58 -8.28 1.95
N GLY A 45 13.66 -9.31 2.80
CA GLY A 45 14.36 -9.25 4.08
C GLY A 45 13.73 -8.22 5.03
N HIS A 46 14.41 -7.09 5.25
CA HIS A 46 13.92 -6.00 6.10
C HIS A 46 12.98 -5.01 5.39
N PHE A 47 12.66 -5.27 4.12
CA PHE A 47 11.79 -4.43 3.31
C PHE A 47 10.62 -5.23 2.76
N VAL A 48 9.54 -4.51 2.47
CA VAL A 48 8.43 -4.97 1.65
C VAL A 48 8.39 -4.09 0.41
N GLU A 49 8.54 -4.70 -0.76
CA GLU A 49 8.36 -4.04 -2.05
C GLU A 49 6.88 -4.06 -2.43
N LEU A 50 6.35 -2.90 -2.81
CA LEU A 50 4.98 -2.70 -3.25
C LEU A 50 4.98 -2.28 -4.71
N THR A 51 4.20 -2.97 -5.54
CA THR A 51 3.96 -2.58 -6.94
C THR A 51 2.66 -1.78 -7.02
N ILE A 52 2.71 -0.54 -7.49
CA ILE A 52 1.61 0.42 -7.49
C ILE A 52 1.31 0.84 -8.92
N THR A 53 0.02 0.83 -9.30
CA THR A 53 -0.45 1.37 -10.59
C THR A 53 -1.04 2.78 -10.45
N PRO A 54 -1.09 3.59 -11.53
CA PRO A 54 -1.67 4.93 -11.50
C PRO A 54 -3.09 4.98 -10.89
N SER A 55 -3.94 4.01 -11.24
CA SER A 55 -5.31 3.88 -10.73
C SER A 55 -5.39 3.70 -9.21
N GLN A 56 -4.35 3.18 -8.58
CA GLN A 56 -4.33 2.94 -7.14
C GLN A 56 -3.98 4.19 -6.35
N VAL A 57 -3.39 5.20 -6.96
CA VAL A 57 -2.94 6.44 -6.28
C VAL A 57 -3.47 7.70 -6.96
N SER A 58 -4.68 7.64 -7.51
CA SER A 58 -5.36 8.78 -8.16
C SER A 58 -4.50 9.46 -9.24
N GLU A 59 -3.81 8.66 -10.06
CA GLU A 59 -2.94 9.12 -11.16
C GLU A 59 -1.75 10.01 -10.74
N LYS A 60 -1.40 10.05 -9.44
CA LYS A 60 -0.20 10.77 -8.95
C LYS A 60 1.11 10.22 -9.53
N ILE A 61 1.08 8.99 -10.05
CA ILE A 61 2.17 8.39 -10.84
C ILE A 61 1.69 8.15 -12.27
N LYS A 62 2.61 8.25 -13.25
CA LYS A 62 2.29 8.13 -14.69
C LYS A 62 2.38 6.70 -15.23
N SER A 63 3.02 5.80 -14.50
CA SER A 63 3.22 4.40 -14.87
C SER A 63 3.26 3.53 -13.62
N GLU A 64 3.30 2.21 -13.80
CA GLU A 64 3.58 1.29 -12.70
C GLU A 64 4.91 1.66 -12.03
N MET A 65 4.92 1.64 -10.69
CA MET A 65 6.08 1.97 -9.87
C MET A 65 6.25 0.94 -8.76
N LYS A 66 7.51 0.68 -8.40
CA LYS A 66 7.87 -0.14 -7.26
C LYS A 66 8.46 0.74 -6.17
N ILE A 67 7.97 0.58 -4.93
CA ILE A 67 8.53 1.25 -3.76
C ILE A 67 8.89 0.20 -2.71
N GLN A 68 9.94 0.45 -1.94
CA GLN A 68 10.37 -0.43 -0.86
C GLN A 68 10.19 0.26 0.48
N ILE A 69 9.44 -0.37 1.36
CA ILE A 69 9.10 0.15 2.68
C ILE A 69 9.74 -0.75 3.74
N PRO A 70 10.53 -0.21 4.68
CA PRO A 70 11.06 -0.99 5.78
C PRO A 70 9.94 -1.67 6.59
N CYS A 71 10.09 -2.96 6.90
CA CYS A 71 9.10 -3.75 7.64
C CYS A 71 8.73 -3.13 8.99
N LYS A 72 9.67 -2.42 9.65
CA LYS A 72 9.42 -1.74 10.94
C LYS A 72 8.32 -0.68 10.89
N TYR A 73 7.96 -0.21 9.70
CA TYR A 73 6.93 0.80 9.49
C TYR A 73 5.57 0.21 9.10
N ILE A 74 5.52 -1.09 8.83
CA ILE A 74 4.29 -1.79 8.43
C ILE A 74 3.66 -2.40 9.66
N LYS A 75 2.41 -2.00 9.94
CA LYS A 75 1.63 -2.50 11.07
C LYS A 75 0.91 -3.79 10.72
N PHE A 76 0.37 -3.86 9.51
CA PHE A 76 -0.47 -4.99 9.08
C PHE A 76 -0.58 -5.01 7.55
N ILE A 77 -0.64 -6.21 6.95
CA ILE A 77 -0.88 -6.42 5.52
C ILE A 77 -2.13 -7.30 5.40
N THR A 78 -3.09 -6.86 4.59
CA THR A 78 -4.25 -7.67 4.19
C THR A 78 -4.29 -7.81 2.68
N TYR A 79 -4.79 -8.94 2.21
CA TYR A 79 -4.98 -9.20 0.81
C TYR A 79 -6.19 -10.08 0.57
N GLY A 80 -6.79 -9.91 -0.60
CA GLY A 80 -8.00 -10.63 -0.97
C GLY A 80 -8.24 -10.55 -2.46
N SER A 81 -9.20 -11.34 -2.92
CA SER A 81 -9.71 -11.27 -4.28
C SER A 81 -10.33 -9.90 -4.57
N GLU A 82 -10.51 -9.53 -5.84
CA GLU A 82 -11.22 -8.30 -6.22
C GLU A 82 -12.63 -8.24 -5.63
N THR A 83 -13.30 -9.38 -5.48
CA THR A 83 -14.63 -9.47 -4.83
C THR A 83 -14.59 -9.11 -3.35
N ASP A 84 -13.46 -9.37 -2.67
CA ASP A 84 -13.24 -9.05 -1.26
C ASP A 84 -12.49 -7.73 -1.06
N GLN A 85 -12.18 -6.98 -2.13
CA GLN A 85 -11.47 -5.70 -2.06
C GLN A 85 -12.19 -4.72 -1.14
N LYS A 86 -13.54 -4.72 -1.14
CA LYS A 86 -14.35 -3.87 -0.26
C LYS A 86 -14.19 -4.23 1.22
N ASN A 87 -13.72 -5.44 1.53
CA ASN A 87 -13.43 -5.95 2.86
C ASN A 87 -11.96 -5.73 3.27
N ILE A 88 -11.10 -5.26 2.36
CA ILE A 88 -9.82 -4.64 2.72
C ILE A 88 -10.18 -3.31 3.37
N GLY A 89 -10.51 -3.37 4.67
CA GLY A 89 -11.28 -2.41 5.47
C GLY A 89 -10.66 -1.02 5.69
N PHE A 90 -10.13 -0.43 4.62
CA PHE A 90 -9.52 0.90 4.59
C PHE A 90 -10.12 1.80 3.50
N THR A 91 -10.85 1.23 2.53
CA THR A 91 -11.53 2.00 1.48
C THR A 91 -12.89 2.46 2.00
N SER A 92 -13.00 3.75 2.32
CA SER A 92 -14.28 4.44 2.43
C SER A 92 -14.96 4.60 1.07
#